data_AF-G3UXY7-F1
#
_entry.id   AF-G3UXY7-F1
#
_cell.length_a   1.000
_cell.length_b   1.000
_cell.length_c   1.000
_cell.angle_alpha   90.00
_cell.angle_beta   90.00
_cell.angle_gamma   90.00
#
_symmetry.space_group_name_H-M   'P 1'
#
loop_
_entity.id
_entity.type
_entity.pdbx_description
1 polymer ?
#
loop_
_entity_poly.entity_id
_entity_poly.type
_entity_poly.pdbx_seq_one_letter_code
_entity_poly.pdbx_strand_id
1 'polypeptide(L)'
;MKFFLLLSLIGFCWAQYDPHTQYGRTAIVHLFEWRWVDIAKECERYLAPNGFAGVQVSPPNENIVVHSPSRPWWERYQPISYKICSRSGNEDEFRDMVNRCNNVGVRIYVDAVINHMCGVGAQAGQSSTCG
;
A
#
# COMPACT_ATOMS: atom_id res chain seq x y z
N MET A 1 -3.17 -11.31 -39.56
CA MET A 1 -3.89 -10.32 -38.73
C MET A 1 -4.76 -10.94 -37.64
N LYS A 2 -5.77 -11.78 -37.93
CA LYS A 2 -6.66 -12.36 -36.90
C LYS A 2 -5.95 -13.18 -35.81
N PHE A 3 -4.95 -13.99 -36.18
CA PHE A 3 -4.17 -14.79 -35.23
C PHE A 3 -3.28 -13.94 -34.30
N PHE A 4 -2.68 -12.87 -34.84
CA PHE A 4 -1.91 -11.90 -34.07
C PHE A 4 -2.78 -11.15 -33.06
N LEU A 5 -3.98 -10.73 -33.47
CA LEU A 5 -4.96 -10.09 -32.58
C LEU A 5 -5.39 -11.03 -31.44
N LEU A 6 -5.64 -12.31 -31.74
CA LEU A 6 -5.97 -13.30 -30.74
C LEU A 6 -4.82 -13.52 -29.74
N LEU A 7 -3.59 -13.67 -30.22
CA LEU A 7 -2.40 -13.80 -29.37
C LEU A 7 -2.18 -12.57 -28.49
N SER A 8 -2.38 -11.36 -29.02
CA SER A 8 -2.29 -10.14 -28.22
C SER A 8 -3.36 -10.09 -27.13
N LEU A 9 -4.61 -10.44 -27.45
CA LEU A 9 -5.71 -10.48 -26.47
C LEU A 9 -5.42 -11.48 -25.35
N ILE A 10 -4.91 -12.67 -25.69
CA ILE A 10 -4.49 -13.65 -24.70
C ILE A 10 -3.35 -13.08 -23.84
N GLY A 11 -2.31 -12.53 -24.44
CA GLY A 11 -1.19 -11.92 -23.70
C GLY A 11 -1.63 -10.82 -22.72
N PHE A 12 -2.54 -9.94 -23.14
CA PHE A 12 -3.11 -8.91 -22.26
C PHE A 12 -3.94 -9.50 -21.11
N CYS A 13 -4.73 -10.54 -21.37
CA CYS A 13 -5.49 -11.22 -20.33
C CYS A 13 -4.59 -11.87 -19.27
N TRP A 14 -3.40 -12.34 -19.64
CA TRP A 14 -2.45 -12.92 -18.66
C TRP A 14 -1.68 -11.85 -17.89
N ALA A 15 -1.34 -10.72 -18.53
CA ALA A 15 -0.57 -9.65 -17.92
C ALA A 15 -1.28 -9.02 -16.69
N GLN A 16 -2.61 -9.08 -16.60
CA GLN A 16 -3.34 -8.53 -15.45
C GLN A 16 -3.06 -9.26 -14.12
N TYR A 17 -2.56 -10.50 -14.19
CA TYR A 17 -2.27 -11.33 -13.02
C TYR A 17 -0.77 -11.35 -12.68
N ASP A 18 0.06 -10.61 -13.41
CA ASP A 18 1.49 -10.48 -13.14
C ASP A 18 1.69 -9.66 -11.86
N PRO A 19 2.36 -10.21 -10.82
CA PRO A 19 2.63 -9.45 -9.61
C PRO A 19 3.70 -8.35 -9.82
N HIS A 20 4.34 -8.28 -10.99
CA HIS A 20 5.38 -7.31 -11.38
C HIS A 20 6.64 -7.36 -10.50
N THR A 21 6.94 -8.52 -9.93
CA THR A 21 8.12 -8.74 -9.10
C THR A 21 9.37 -8.97 -9.95
N GLN A 22 10.56 -8.76 -9.38
CA GLN A 22 11.79 -9.18 -10.06
C GLN A 22 11.86 -10.71 -10.15
N TYR A 23 12.52 -11.21 -11.20
CA TYR A 23 12.77 -12.63 -11.38
C TYR A 23 13.44 -13.25 -10.14
N GLY A 24 12.96 -14.43 -9.74
CA GLY A 24 13.47 -15.14 -8.56
C GLY A 24 12.88 -14.68 -7.21
N ARG A 25 12.02 -13.67 -7.19
CA ARG A 25 11.33 -13.20 -5.98
C ARG A 25 9.82 -13.48 -6.08
N THR A 26 9.29 -14.30 -5.19
CA THR A 26 7.91 -14.84 -5.31
C THR A 26 6.99 -14.56 -4.13
N ALA A 27 7.51 -14.03 -3.02
CA ALA A 27 6.72 -13.77 -1.82
C ALA A 27 6.61 -12.28 -1.51
N ILE A 28 5.41 -11.83 -1.17
CA ILE A 28 5.16 -10.52 -0.56
C ILE A 28 4.98 -10.68 0.95
N VAL A 29 5.33 -9.64 1.70
CA VAL A 29 5.13 -9.60 3.16
C VAL A 29 4.18 -8.48 3.55
N HIS A 30 3.25 -8.75 4.45
CA HIS A 30 2.40 -7.72 5.03
C HIS A 30 3.08 -7.11 6.26
N LEU A 31 3.65 -5.91 6.11
CA LEU A 31 4.23 -5.15 7.22
C LEU A 31 3.13 -4.31 7.90
N PHE A 32 2.26 -5.01 8.61
CA PHE A 32 1.04 -4.48 9.21
C PHE A 32 1.31 -3.34 10.19
N GLU A 33 0.71 -2.17 9.94
CA GLU A 33 0.84 -0.94 10.74
C GLU A 33 2.24 -0.31 10.79
N TRP A 34 3.18 -0.73 9.93
CA TRP A 34 4.51 -0.13 9.88
C TRP A 34 4.48 1.29 9.29
N ARG A 35 5.45 2.12 9.70
CA ARG A 35 5.67 3.46 9.15
C ARG A 35 6.45 3.39 7.84
N TRP A 36 6.23 4.35 6.95
CA TRP A 36 6.88 4.40 5.63
C TRP A 36 8.41 4.41 5.74
N VAL A 37 8.94 5.20 6.67
CA VAL A 37 10.38 5.31 6.92
C VAL A 37 11.02 4.01 7.42
N ASP A 38 10.26 3.17 8.11
CA ASP A 38 10.74 1.88 8.61
C ASP A 38 10.68 0.82 7.51
N ILE A 39 9.62 0.81 6.69
CA ILE A 39 9.51 -0.05 5.51
C ILE A 39 10.65 0.26 4.51
N ALA A 40 10.94 1.55 4.27
CA ALA A 40 12.03 1.94 3.37
C ALA A 40 13.38 1.37 3.81
N LYS A 41 13.69 1.44 5.11
CA LYS A 41 14.90 0.83 5.69
C LYS A 41 14.85 -0.70 5.62
N GLU A 42 13.69 -1.30 5.85
CA GLU A 42 13.49 -2.75 5.80
C GLU A 42 13.71 -3.31 4.40
N CYS A 43 13.23 -2.60 3.37
CA CYS A 43 13.49 -2.92 1.97
C CYS A 43 14.98 -3.06 1.68
N GLU A 44 15.78 -2.08 2.11
CA GLU A 44 17.22 -2.05 1.84
C GLU A 44 18.01 -3.04 2.69
N ARG A 45 17.74 -3.07 4.01
CA ARG A 45 18.57 -3.82 4.97
C ARG A 45 18.24 -5.31 5.05
N TYR A 46 17.02 -5.72 4.66
CA TYR A 46 16.55 -7.09 4.88
C TYR A 46 15.80 -7.68 3.69
N LEU A 47 14.73 -7.05 3.21
CA LEU A 47 13.86 -7.66 2.20
C LEU A 47 14.59 -7.88 0.86
N ALA A 48 15.36 -6.88 0.41
CA ALA A 48 16.10 -6.99 -0.83
C ALA A 48 17.18 -8.10 -0.76
N PRO A 49 18.08 -8.14 0.25
CA PRO A 49 19.06 -9.23 0.40
C PRO A 49 18.45 -10.63 0.57
N ASN A 50 17.28 -10.74 1.20
CA ASN A 50 16.61 -12.02 1.47
C ASN A 50 15.58 -12.44 0.40
N GLY A 51 15.58 -11.80 -0.77
CA GLY A 51 14.78 -12.25 -1.91
C GLY A 51 13.27 -12.01 -1.79
N PHE A 52 12.81 -11.18 -0.85
CA PHE A 52 11.40 -10.78 -0.79
C PHE A 52 11.02 -9.93 -2.00
N ALA A 53 9.84 -10.17 -2.53
CA ALA A 53 9.38 -9.62 -3.80
C ALA A 53 8.68 -8.27 -3.63
N GLY A 54 8.01 -8.08 -2.51
CA GLY A 54 7.36 -6.82 -2.19
C GLY A 54 6.70 -6.79 -0.82
N VAL A 55 6.07 -5.66 -0.53
CA VAL A 55 5.43 -5.34 0.74
C VAL A 55 3.99 -4.95 0.48
N GLN A 56 3.05 -5.61 1.16
CA GLN A 56 1.71 -5.07 1.34
C GLN A 56 1.73 -4.06 2.49
N VAL A 57 1.28 -2.85 2.22
CA VAL A 57 1.20 -1.77 3.21
C VAL A 57 -0.23 -1.60 3.72
N SER A 58 -0.38 -1.18 4.97
CA SER A 58 -1.68 -0.74 5.50
C SER A 58 -2.21 0.48 4.75
N PRO A 59 -3.54 0.77 4.80
CA PRO A 59 -4.16 1.82 4.00
C PRO A 59 -3.44 3.18 4.12
N PRO A 60 -2.89 3.73 3.03
CA PRO A 60 -2.07 4.94 3.11
C PRO A 60 -2.89 6.24 3.12
N ASN A 61 -4.16 6.14 2.73
CA ASN A 61 -5.06 7.27 2.67
C ASN A 61 -5.52 7.72 4.07
N GLU A 62 -5.96 8.97 4.14
CA GLU A 62 -6.50 9.57 5.36
C GLU A 62 -7.68 8.77 5.93
N ASN A 63 -7.63 8.52 7.24
CA ASN A 63 -8.63 7.76 7.96
C ASN A 63 -9.09 8.49 9.22
N ILE A 64 -10.21 8.04 9.79
CA ILE A 64 -10.75 8.56 11.05
C ILE A 64 -9.78 8.26 12.21
N VAL A 65 -9.70 9.16 13.19
CA VAL A 65 -9.02 8.92 14.47
C VAL A 65 -10.05 8.44 15.48
N VAL A 66 -9.88 7.22 15.99
CA VAL A 66 -10.76 6.67 17.02
C VAL A 66 -10.11 6.81 18.39
N HIS A 67 -10.84 7.39 19.35
CA HIS A 67 -10.36 7.64 20.70
C HIS A 67 -10.84 6.61 21.73
N SER A 68 -11.95 5.91 21.46
CA SER A 68 -12.49 4.87 22.34
C SER A 68 -12.95 3.66 21.51
N PRO A 69 -12.21 2.53 21.52
CA PRO A 69 -10.88 2.37 22.12
C PRO A 69 -9.83 3.30 21.46
N SER A 70 -8.71 3.56 22.14
CA SER A 70 -7.69 4.49 21.62
C SER A 70 -6.89 3.87 20.47
N ARG A 71 -6.97 4.50 19.29
CA ARG A 71 -6.16 4.22 18.09
C ARG A 71 -6.11 2.74 17.64
N PRO A 72 -7.27 2.06 17.55
CA PRO A 72 -7.36 0.67 17.13
C PRO A 72 -6.94 0.51 15.68
N TRP A 73 -6.37 -0.65 15.32
CA TRP A 73 -5.89 -0.92 13.95
C TRP A 73 -6.98 -0.72 12.87
N TRP A 74 -8.22 -1.06 13.21
CA TRP A 74 -9.34 -1.01 12.26
C TRP A 74 -9.76 0.42 11.90
N GLU A 75 -9.25 1.45 12.59
CA GLU A 75 -9.52 2.84 12.24
C GLU A 75 -9.05 3.16 10.81
N ARG A 76 -8.02 2.47 10.31
CA ARG A 76 -7.48 2.65 8.95
C ARG A 76 -8.41 2.15 7.84
N TYR A 77 -9.38 1.31 8.19
CA TYR A 77 -10.42 0.84 7.27
C TYR A 77 -11.67 1.73 7.31
N GLN A 78 -11.55 2.95 7.82
CA GLN A 78 -12.60 3.97 7.77
C GLN A 78 -12.07 5.24 7.10
N PRO A 79 -12.03 5.26 5.74
CA PRO A 79 -11.52 6.39 4.98
C PRO A 79 -12.27 7.69 5.25
N ILE A 80 -11.53 8.80 5.26
CA ILE A 80 -12.07 10.16 5.28
C ILE A 80 -11.81 10.85 3.94
N SER A 81 -10.62 10.66 3.38
CA SER A 81 -10.25 11.17 2.05
C SER A 81 -9.19 10.27 1.40
N TYR A 82 -8.75 10.65 0.19
CA TYR A 82 -7.65 10.00 -0.53
C TYR A 82 -6.30 10.69 -0.39
N LYS A 83 -6.17 11.68 0.51
CA LYS A 83 -4.87 12.26 0.84
C LYS A 83 -3.96 11.16 1.39
N ILE A 84 -2.71 11.10 0.94
CA ILE A 84 -1.71 10.17 1.50
C ILE A 84 -1.18 10.77 2.79
N CYS A 85 -1.88 10.49 3.88
CA CYS A 85 -1.46 10.93 5.20
C CYS A 85 -2.17 10.11 6.27
N SER A 86 -1.38 9.38 7.05
CA SER A 86 -1.88 8.46 8.08
C SER A 86 -0.86 8.39 9.22
N ARG A 87 -1.11 7.53 10.22
CA ARG A 87 -0.11 7.24 11.27
C ARG A 87 1.21 6.68 10.73
N SER A 88 1.20 6.10 9.53
CA SER A 88 2.43 5.57 8.91
C SER A 88 3.34 6.68 8.37
N GLY A 89 2.82 7.89 8.14
CA GLY A 89 3.56 9.03 7.59
C GLY A 89 2.77 9.82 6.55
N ASN A 90 3.40 10.85 6.00
CA ASN A 90 2.86 11.75 4.98
C ASN A 90 3.19 11.28 3.54
N GLU A 91 2.75 12.06 2.54
CA GLU A 91 2.96 11.75 1.12
C GLU A 91 4.45 11.71 0.71
N ASP A 92 5.28 12.61 1.25
CA ASP A 92 6.71 12.66 0.94
C ASP A 92 7.42 11.41 1.47
N GLU A 93 7.10 10.98 2.69
CA GLU A 93 7.63 9.76 3.28
C GLU A 93 7.14 8.50 2.54
N PHE A 94 5.88 8.49 2.10
CA PHE A 94 5.35 7.40 1.27
C PHE A 94 6.08 7.32 -0.07
N ARG A 95 6.32 8.46 -0.72
CA ARG A 95 7.06 8.57 -1.98
C ARG A 95 8.51 8.10 -1.81
N ASP A 96 9.18 8.51 -0.73
CA ASP A 96 10.54 8.06 -0.40
C ASP A 96 10.60 6.54 -0.26
N MET A 97 9.67 5.95 0.52
CA MET A 97 9.57 4.51 0.70
C MET A 97 9.38 3.78 -0.65
N VAL A 98 8.44 4.22 -1.47
CA VAL A 98 8.19 3.62 -2.80
C VAL A 98 9.44 3.69 -3.67
N ASN A 99 10.13 4.83 -3.71
CA ASN A 99 11.33 5.01 -4.51
C ASN A 99 12.47 4.09 -4.04
N ARG A 100 12.76 4.08 -2.73
CA ARG A 100 13.85 3.29 -2.15
C ARG A 100 13.60 1.80 -2.28
N CYS A 101 12.40 1.33 -1.99
CA CYS A 101 12.04 -0.09 -2.17
C CYS A 101 12.13 -0.52 -3.65
N ASN A 102 11.62 0.29 -4.58
CA ASN A 102 11.73 -0.04 -6.02
C ASN A 102 13.17 -0.04 -6.51
N ASN A 103 14.03 0.86 -6.05
CA ASN A 103 15.45 0.91 -6.41
C ASN A 103 16.20 -0.36 -6.00
N VAL A 104 15.74 -1.06 -4.96
CA VAL A 104 16.31 -2.34 -4.51
C VAL A 104 15.49 -3.56 -4.93
N GLY A 105 14.52 -3.38 -5.84
CA GLY A 105 13.77 -4.48 -6.44
C GLY A 105 12.63 -5.04 -5.59
N VAL A 106 12.19 -4.32 -4.55
CA VAL A 106 11.08 -4.70 -3.66
C VAL A 106 9.85 -3.85 -4.03
N ARG A 107 8.76 -4.50 -4.45
CA ARG A 107 7.52 -3.82 -4.87
C ARG A 107 6.68 -3.38 -3.68
N ILE A 108 5.83 -2.38 -3.88
CA ILE A 108 4.85 -1.92 -2.90
C ILE A 108 3.45 -2.20 -3.43
N TYR A 109 2.63 -2.88 -2.61
CA TYR A 109 1.22 -3.16 -2.89
C TYR A 109 0.38 -2.42 -1.86
N VAL A 110 -0.48 -1.53 -2.34
CA VAL A 110 -1.34 -0.69 -1.48
C VAL A 110 -2.59 -1.47 -1.09
N ASP A 111 -2.91 -1.48 0.19
CA ASP A 111 -4.25 -1.86 0.67
C ASP A 111 -5.24 -0.73 0.33
N ALA A 112 -6.09 -0.99 -0.67
CA ALA A 112 -7.01 -0.01 -1.24
C ALA A 112 -8.42 -0.17 -0.66
N VAL A 113 -8.79 0.71 0.28
CA VAL A 113 -10.13 0.74 0.88
C VAL A 113 -11.05 1.62 0.04
N ILE A 114 -11.63 1.04 -1.01
CA ILE A 114 -12.45 1.76 -2.00
C ILE A 114 -13.95 1.43 -1.94
N ASN A 115 -14.34 0.46 -1.11
CA ASN A 115 -15.73 0.00 -1.02
C ASN A 115 -16.62 0.94 -0.19
N HIS A 116 -16.06 1.62 0.82
CA HIS A 116 -16.80 2.41 1.80
C HIS A 116 -15.95 3.57 2.35
N MET A 117 -16.59 4.45 3.12
CA MET A 117 -15.98 5.52 3.90
C MET A 117 -16.15 5.22 5.41
N CYS A 118 -15.87 6.18 6.28
CA CYS A 118 -16.12 6.06 7.71
C CYS A 118 -17.61 5.87 8.08
N GLY A 119 -17.87 5.30 9.26
CA GLY A 119 -19.23 5.11 9.77
C GLY A 119 -19.98 6.42 10.03
N VAL A 120 -21.32 6.35 10.10
CA VAL A 120 -22.27 7.48 10.15
C VAL A 120 -22.12 8.41 11.38
N GLY A 121 -21.26 8.07 12.35
CA GLY A 121 -20.98 8.89 13.53
C GLY A 121 -19.71 9.75 13.44
N ALA A 122 -18.94 9.63 12.35
CA ALA A 122 -17.74 10.41 12.14
C ALA A 122 -18.10 11.85 11.70
N GLN A 123 -17.87 12.83 12.57
CA GLN A 123 -18.10 14.23 12.21
C GLN A 123 -17.03 14.69 11.20
N ALA A 124 -17.46 15.34 10.13
CA ALA A 124 -16.56 15.93 9.16
C ALA A 124 -15.63 16.95 9.84
N GLY A 125 -14.32 16.77 9.69
CA GLY A 125 -13.30 17.77 10.02
C GLY A 125 -12.92 17.96 11.49
N GLN A 126 -13.21 17.00 12.40
CA GLN A 126 -12.77 17.14 13.80
C GLN A 126 -11.85 16.03 14.33
N SER A 127 -11.59 14.96 13.56
CA SER A 127 -10.75 13.83 14.04
C SER A 127 -10.27 12.94 12.90
N SER A 128 -9.45 13.46 11.98
CA SER A 128 -8.79 12.63 10.95
C SER A 128 -7.28 12.65 11.11
N THR A 129 -6.59 11.74 10.41
CA THR A 129 -5.12 11.65 10.48
C THR A 129 -4.40 12.86 9.87
N CYS A 130 -5.09 13.74 9.13
CA CYS A 130 -4.48 14.87 8.43
C CYS A 130 -4.90 16.25 8.92
N GLY A 131 -5.60 16.35 10.05
CA GLY A 131 -6.11 17.61 10.60
C GLY A 131 -7.59 17.78 10.31
#